data_AF-M1W4N2-F1
#
_entry.id   AF-M1W4N2-F1
#
_cell.length_a   1.000
_cell.length_b   1.000
_cell.length_c   1.000
_cell.angle_alpha   90.00
_cell.angle_beta   90.00
_cell.angle_gamma   90.00
#
_symmetry.space_group_name_H-M   'P 1'
#
loop_
_entity.id
_entity.type
_entity.pdbx_description
1 polymer ?
#
loop_
_entity_poly.entity_id
_entity_poly.type
_entity_poly.pdbx_seq_one_letter_code
_entity_poly.pdbx_strand_id
1 'polypeptide(L)'
;MTTPQRPLKPLGVHTSPRTRNRVWAAFSAGKPAAQIASEEGLPRTLVYGIRTRFAHQDWGVSPQGRGRPSKLTKHDLRRLRARIEEEPSVSIRELQKCAPHVSADTIRRHVVNITKEARKAASAGSKEGNKNTDKGADVPCTDPDYAAKQAASDEATSNNTHNAQAEGDKQQM
;
A
#
# COMPACT_ATOMS: atom_id res chain seq x y z
N MET A 1 -33.14 28.40 31.68
CA MET A 1 -33.48 27.22 30.88
C MET A 1 -32.19 26.52 30.48
N THR A 2 -31.74 25.53 31.27
CA THR A 2 -30.50 24.79 31.03
C THR A 2 -30.78 23.70 30.02
N THR A 3 -30.09 23.71 28.88
CA THR A 3 -30.22 22.68 27.84
C THR A 3 -29.75 21.32 28.39
N PRO A 4 -30.53 20.24 28.21
CA PRO A 4 -30.10 18.92 28.65
C PRO A 4 -28.87 18.48 27.85
N GLN A 5 -27.78 18.17 28.56
CA GLN A 5 -26.56 17.61 27.98
C GLN A 5 -26.90 16.25 27.35
N ARG A 6 -26.76 16.14 26.01
CA ARG A 6 -26.84 14.83 25.35
C ARG A 6 -25.63 14.00 25.78
N PRO A 7 -25.82 12.73 26.17
CA PRO A 7 -24.70 11.85 26.44
C PRO A 7 -23.81 11.77 25.20
N LEU A 8 -22.50 11.85 25.40
CA LEU A 8 -21.51 11.67 24.35
C LEU A 8 -21.78 10.31 23.70
N LYS A 9 -22.03 10.31 22.38
CA LYS A 9 -22.13 9.06 21.64
C LYS A 9 -20.82 8.31 21.83
N PRO A 10 -20.84 7.01 22.21
CA PRO A 10 -19.63 6.23 22.23
C PRO A 10 -18.99 6.35 20.85
N LEU A 11 -17.71 6.72 20.83
CA LEU A 11 -16.92 6.75 19.59
C LEU A 11 -17.12 5.39 18.94
N GLY A 12 -17.78 5.37 17.79
CA GLY A 12 -18.23 4.13 17.17
C GLY A 12 -17.05 3.19 17.07
N VAL A 13 -17.17 1.99 17.67
CA VAL A 13 -16.15 0.95 17.57
C VAL A 13 -15.98 0.67 16.09
N HIS A 14 -14.94 1.25 15.49
CA HIS A 14 -14.59 0.95 14.12
C HIS A 14 -14.25 -0.53 14.10
N THR A 15 -15.10 -1.35 13.47
CA THR A 15 -14.84 -2.78 13.31
C THR A 15 -13.42 -2.96 12.78
N SER A 16 -12.65 -3.84 13.43
CA SER A 16 -11.28 -4.11 13.00
C SER A 16 -11.27 -4.62 11.55
N PRO A 17 -10.20 -4.39 10.78
CA PRO A 17 -10.06 -4.98 9.44
C PRO A 17 -10.22 -6.51 9.44
N ARG A 18 -9.76 -7.17 10.51
CA ARG A 18 -9.89 -8.62 10.69
C ARG A 18 -11.34 -9.06 10.76
N THR A 19 -12.15 -8.38 11.58
CA THR A 19 -13.59 -8.64 11.71
C THR A 19 -14.30 -8.44 10.37
N ARG A 20 -13.95 -7.38 9.64
CA ARG A 20 -14.50 -7.10 8.31
C ARG A 20 -14.15 -8.20 7.29
N ASN A 21 -12.92 -8.69 7.32
CA ASN A 21 -12.48 -9.81 6.47
C ASN A 21 -13.25 -11.10 6.77
N ARG A 22 -13.49 -11.42 8.05
CA ARG A 22 -14.30 -12.61 8.42
C ARG A 22 -15.73 -12.50 7.91
N VAL A 23 -16.36 -11.33 8.12
CA VAL A 23 -17.71 -11.04 7.63
C VAL A 23 -17.77 -11.17 6.10
N TRP A 24 -16.77 -10.63 5.40
CA TRP A 24 -16.69 -10.73 3.94
C TRP A 24 -16.52 -12.17 3.46
N ALA A 25 -15.58 -12.92 4.03
CA ALA A 25 -15.36 -14.33 3.70
C ALA A 25 -16.61 -15.18 3.96
N ALA A 26 -17.32 -14.94 5.06
CA ALA A 26 -18.58 -15.61 5.38
C ALA A 26 -19.68 -15.33 4.35
N PHE A 27 -19.75 -14.09 3.83
CA PHE A 27 -20.65 -13.75 2.73
C PHE A 27 -20.25 -14.40 1.41
N SER A 28 -18.96 -14.44 1.08
CA SER A 28 -18.46 -15.13 -0.11
C SER A 28 -18.73 -16.64 -0.05
N ALA A 29 -18.77 -17.21 1.16
CA ALA A 29 -19.17 -18.60 1.41
C ALA A 29 -20.70 -18.82 1.40
N GLY A 30 -21.50 -17.79 1.14
CA GLY A 30 -22.96 -17.90 1.00
C GLY A 30 -23.75 -17.88 2.32
N LYS A 31 -23.12 -17.58 3.47
CA LYS A 31 -23.84 -17.52 4.75
C LYS A 31 -24.84 -16.34 4.80
N PRO A 32 -26.03 -16.52 5.38
CA PRO A 32 -27.00 -15.44 5.51
C PRO A 32 -26.54 -14.39 6.54
N ALA A 33 -26.85 -13.12 6.29
CA ALA A 33 -26.43 -11.99 7.12
C ALA A 33 -26.86 -12.10 8.60
N ALA A 34 -28.00 -12.76 8.88
CA ALA A 34 -28.48 -12.97 10.25
C ALA A 34 -27.58 -13.93 11.05
N GLN A 35 -27.07 -14.96 10.39
CA GLN A 35 -26.14 -15.91 11.00
C GLN A 35 -24.78 -15.24 11.26
N ILE A 36 -24.26 -14.52 10.27
CA ILE A 36 -22.98 -13.79 10.40
C ILE A 36 -23.05 -12.76 11.54
N ALA A 37 -24.16 -12.03 11.66
CA ALA A 37 -24.37 -11.06 12.74
C ALA A 37 -24.30 -11.71 14.13
N SER A 38 -24.87 -12.91 14.26
CA SER A 38 -24.88 -13.67 15.52
C SER A 38 -23.50 -14.24 15.85
N GLU A 39 -22.81 -14.80 14.86
CA GLU A 39 -21.44 -15.35 15.01
C GLU A 39 -20.41 -14.26 15.37
N GLU A 40 -20.53 -13.08 14.78
CA GLU A 40 -19.57 -11.98 14.93
C GLU A 40 -19.94 -10.97 16.03
N GLY A 41 -21.13 -11.08 16.63
CA GLY A 41 -21.63 -10.15 17.63
C GLY A 41 -21.86 -8.73 17.09
N LEU A 42 -22.20 -8.61 15.80
CA LEU A 42 -22.36 -7.31 15.11
C LEU A 42 -23.83 -7.06 14.74
N PRO A 43 -24.28 -5.80 14.71
CA PRO A 43 -25.61 -5.49 14.21
C PRO A 43 -25.74 -5.84 12.73
N ARG A 44 -26.88 -6.40 12.32
CA ARG A 44 -27.16 -6.79 10.92
C ARG A 44 -26.92 -5.63 9.95
N THR A 45 -27.23 -4.40 10.35
CA THR A 45 -27.00 -3.19 9.54
C THR A 45 -25.51 -2.99 9.21
N LEU A 46 -24.62 -3.28 10.15
CA LEU A 46 -23.18 -3.18 9.94
C LEU A 46 -22.68 -4.28 9.01
N VAL A 47 -23.21 -5.49 9.14
CA VAL A 47 -22.91 -6.64 8.27
C VAL A 47 -23.25 -6.30 6.81
N TYR A 48 -24.44 -5.74 6.54
CA TYR A 48 -24.78 -5.25 5.20
C TYR A 48 -23.90 -4.09 4.74
N GLY A 49 -23.60 -3.13 5.62
CA GLY A 49 -22.71 -2.02 5.28
C GLY A 49 -21.29 -2.47 4.94
N ILE A 50 -20.78 -3.52 5.59
CA ILE A 50 -19.50 -4.17 5.24
C ILE A 50 -19.63 -4.78 3.85
N ARG A 51 -20.64 -5.62 3.58
CA ARG A 51 -20.85 -6.23 2.26
C ARG A 51 -20.84 -5.18 1.13
N THR A 52 -21.56 -4.08 1.28
CA THR A 52 -21.63 -3.04 0.24
C THR A 52 -20.30 -2.32 0.03
N ARG A 53 -19.56 -1.98 1.11
CA ARG A 53 -18.29 -1.24 1.00
C ARG A 53 -17.13 -2.09 0.48
N PHE A 54 -17.13 -3.38 0.81
CA PHE A 54 -16.07 -4.31 0.42
C PHE A 54 -16.38 -5.09 -0.86
N ALA A 55 -17.54 -4.88 -1.48
CA ALA A 55 -17.89 -5.50 -2.77
C ALA A 55 -16.87 -5.21 -3.89
N HIS A 56 -16.16 -4.09 -3.80
CA HIS A 56 -15.18 -3.63 -4.78
C HIS A 56 -13.73 -3.64 -4.24
N GLN A 57 -13.50 -4.27 -3.07
CA GLN A 57 -12.19 -4.27 -2.41
C GLN A 57 -11.78 -5.69 -2.06
N ASP A 58 -10.52 -6.04 -2.29
CA ASP A 58 -10.01 -7.39 -1.94
C ASP A 58 -9.77 -7.55 -0.43
N TRP A 59 -9.76 -6.43 0.32
CA TRP A 59 -9.30 -6.38 1.71
C TRP A 59 -10.20 -5.47 2.56
N GLY A 60 -10.44 -5.89 3.80
CA GLY A 60 -11.32 -5.28 4.79
C GLY A 60 -10.85 -3.95 5.37
N VAL A 61 -9.93 -3.24 4.71
CA VAL A 61 -9.44 -1.93 5.15
C VAL A 61 -10.20 -0.85 4.42
N SER A 62 -10.84 0.01 5.21
CA SER A 62 -11.50 1.17 4.64
C SER A 62 -10.44 2.17 4.21
N PRO A 63 -10.56 2.77 3.01
CA PRO A 63 -9.70 3.87 2.63
C PRO A 63 -9.83 4.97 3.69
N GLN A 64 -8.69 5.54 4.08
CA GLN A 64 -8.72 6.66 5.01
C GLN A 64 -9.57 7.79 4.42
N GLY A 65 -10.46 8.33 5.24
CA GLY A 65 -11.29 9.46 4.83
C GLY A 65 -10.40 10.58 4.33
N ARG A 66 -10.71 11.14 3.16
CA ARG A 66 -10.05 12.35 2.71
C ARG A 66 -10.50 13.48 3.64
N GLY A 67 -9.56 14.10 4.34
CA GLY A 67 -9.84 15.26 5.16
C GLY A 67 -10.39 16.43 4.33
N ARG A 68 -10.77 17.52 5.02
CA ARG A 68 -11.18 18.75 4.35
C ARG A 68 -10.10 19.19 3.35
N PRO A 69 -10.46 19.62 2.14
CA PRO A 69 -9.49 20.13 1.19
C PRO A 69 -8.65 21.25 1.80
N SER A 70 -7.37 21.28 1.43
CA SER A 70 -6.43 22.32 1.85
C SER A 70 -6.95 23.69 1.41
N LYS A 71 -6.67 24.72 2.23
CA LYS A 71 -6.95 26.11 1.87
C LYS A 71 -6.02 26.62 0.77
N LEU A 72 -4.81 26.07 0.67
CA LEU A 72 -3.90 26.40 -0.43
C LEU A 72 -4.30 25.60 -1.67
N THR A 73 -4.53 26.29 -2.78
CA THR A 73 -4.77 25.65 -4.06
C THR A 73 -3.44 25.18 -4.67
N LYS A 74 -3.51 24.28 -5.66
CA LYS A 74 -2.32 23.86 -6.43
C LYS A 74 -1.59 25.04 -7.07
N HIS A 75 -2.34 26.07 -7.47
CA HIS A 75 -1.79 27.27 -8.08
C HIS A 75 -0.95 28.08 -7.09
N ASP A 76 -1.45 28.25 -5.87
CA ASP A 76 -0.75 28.98 -4.81
C ASP A 76 0.52 28.25 -4.40
N LEU A 77 0.46 26.92 -4.28
CA LEU A 77 1.62 26.09 -3.96
C LEU A 77 2.75 26.27 -4.98
N ARG A 78 2.41 26.32 -6.27
CA ARG A 78 3.39 26.56 -7.33
C ARG A 78 4.00 27.95 -7.26
N ARG A 79 3.19 28.99 -7.04
CA ARG A 79 3.69 30.37 -6.87
C ARG A 79 4.61 30.50 -5.65
N LEU A 80 4.22 29.90 -4.52
CA LEU A 80 5.01 29.91 -3.31
C LEU A 80 6.35 29.21 -3.50
N ARG A 81 6.37 28.04 -4.16
CA ARG A 81 7.62 27.33 -4.47
C ARG A 81 8.54 28.13 -5.38
N ALA A 82 8.01 28.65 -6.50
CA ALA A 82 8.79 29.49 -7.41
C ALA A 82 9.41 30.69 -6.68
N ARG A 83 8.63 31.36 -5.81
CA ARG A 83 9.14 32.52 -5.08
C ARG A 83 10.22 32.18 -4.05
N ILE A 84 10.12 31.01 -3.41
CA ILE A 84 11.13 30.52 -2.46
C ILE A 84 12.42 30.08 -3.20
N GLU A 85 12.28 29.52 -4.40
CA GLU A 85 13.42 29.13 -5.25
C GLU A 85 14.17 30.34 -5.80
N GLU A 86 13.46 31.39 -6.22
CA GLU A 86 14.06 32.66 -6.63
C GLU A 86 14.79 33.37 -5.48
N GLU A 87 14.16 33.43 -4.31
CA GLU A 87 14.66 34.19 -3.18
C GLU A 87 14.37 33.42 -1.86
N PRO A 88 15.35 32.68 -1.33
CA PRO A 88 15.14 31.84 -0.15
C PRO A 88 14.95 32.63 1.15
N SER A 89 15.29 33.92 1.15
CA SER A 89 15.19 34.82 2.31
C SER A 89 13.87 35.61 2.36
N VAL A 90 12.88 35.29 1.52
CA VAL A 90 11.60 36.00 1.46
C VAL A 90 10.83 35.89 2.78
N SER A 91 10.29 37.02 3.24
CA SER A 91 9.46 37.03 4.45
C SER A 91 8.11 36.35 4.25
N ILE A 92 7.55 35.77 5.32
CA ILE A 92 6.22 35.13 5.26
C ILE A 92 5.11 36.12 4.83
N ARG A 93 5.25 37.41 5.16
CA ARG A 93 4.28 38.45 4.75
C ARG A 93 4.31 38.69 3.23
N GLU A 94 5.50 38.66 2.63
CA GLU A 94 5.66 38.76 1.18
C GLU A 94 5.09 37.53 0.48
N LEU A 95 5.35 36.32 1.01
CA LEU A 95 4.74 35.08 0.51
C LEU A 95 3.21 35.09 0.61
N GLN A 96 2.64 35.80 1.59
CA GLN A 96 1.19 35.94 1.73
C GLN A 96 0.56 36.70 0.56
N LYS A 97 1.30 37.60 -0.12
CA LYS A 97 0.80 38.27 -1.33
C LYS A 97 0.50 37.28 -2.46
N CYS A 98 1.19 36.14 -2.50
CA CYS A 98 0.93 35.08 -3.49
C CYS A 98 -0.39 34.34 -3.24
N ALA A 99 -0.87 34.33 -1.98
CA ALA A 99 -2.07 33.61 -1.54
C ALA A 99 -2.84 34.42 -0.47
N PRO A 100 -3.51 35.53 -0.85
CA PRO A 100 -4.09 36.48 0.09
C PRO A 100 -5.28 35.92 0.90
N HIS A 101 -5.92 34.86 0.40
CA HIS A 101 -7.05 34.19 1.05
C HIS A 101 -6.60 33.23 2.17
N VAL A 102 -5.30 33.06 2.37
CA VAL A 102 -4.71 32.12 3.33
C VAL A 102 -4.03 32.88 4.47
N SER A 103 -4.18 32.38 5.69
CA SER A 103 -3.49 32.95 6.86
C SER A 103 -1.97 32.75 6.79
N ALA A 104 -1.21 33.71 7.31
CA ALA A 104 0.26 33.64 7.41
C ALA A 104 0.74 32.36 8.13
N ASP A 105 -0.01 31.86 9.12
CA ASP A 105 0.33 30.62 9.82
C ASP A 105 0.25 29.38 8.91
N THR A 106 -0.78 29.32 8.05
CA THR A 106 -0.89 28.20 7.09
C THR A 106 0.25 28.24 6.07
N ILE A 107 0.66 29.44 5.63
CA ILE A 107 1.81 29.61 4.74
C ILE A 107 3.10 29.18 5.44
N ARG A 108 3.32 29.61 6.69
CA ARG A 108 4.47 29.20 7.51
C ARG A 108 4.57 27.68 7.62
N ARG A 109 3.47 26.99 7.97
CA ARG A 109 3.42 25.52 8.02
C ARG A 109 3.81 24.89 6.68
N HIS A 110 3.36 25.48 5.57
CA HIS A 110 3.67 24.97 4.26
C HIS A 110 5.17 25.12 3.91
N VAL A 111 5.77 26.28 4.18
CA VAL A 111 7.22 26.52 3.97
C VAL A 111 8.08 25.54 4.76
N VAL A 112 7.72 25.26 6.02
CA VAL A 112 8.40 24.25 6.84
C VAL A 112 8.32 22.85 6.21
N ASN A 113 7.20 22.51 5.57
CA ASN A 113 7.07 21.22 4.90
C ASN A 113 7.91 21.14 3.62
N ILE A 114 7.94 22.20 2.81
CA ILE A 114 8.79 22.27 1.61
C ILE A 114 10.27 22.07 1.99
N THR A 115 10.75 22.78 3.01
CA THR A 115 12.15 22.66 3.46
C THR A 115 12.48 21.27 4.02
N LYS A 116 11.54 20.62 4.71
CA LYS A 116 11.68 19.22 5.15
C LYS A 116 11.76 18.25 3.97
N GLU A 117 10.91 18.43 2.96
CA GLU A 117 10.92 17.62 1.73
C GLU A 117 12.25 17.77 0.98
N ALA A 118 12.75 19.00 0.84
CA ALA A 118 14.05 19.27 0.22
C ALA A 118 15.22 18.63 0.98
N ARG A 119 15.24 18.74 2.32
CA ARG A 119 16.26 18.07 3.16
C ARG A 119 16.21 16.55 3.04
N LYS A 120 15.01 15.97 3.00
CA LYS A 120 14.83 14.53 2.80
C LYS A 120 15.36 14.09 1.44
N ALA A 121 15.05 14.84 0.37
CA ALA A 121 15.56 14.57 -0.97
C ALA A 121 17.09 14.62 -1.02
N ALA A 122 17.72 15.63 -0.42
CA ALA A 122 19.18 15.72 -0.32
C ALA A 122 19.80 14.51 0.41
N SER A 123 19.19 14.07 1.51
CA SER A 123 19.69 12.92 2.28
C SER A 123 19.51 11.56 1.59
N ALA A 124 18.57 11.44 0.64
CA ALA A 124 18.33 10.22 -0.11
C ALA A 124 19.36 10.02 -1.23
N GLY A 125 19.87 11.10 -1.80
CA GLY A 125 20.86 11.07 -2.90
C GLY A 125 22.26 10.60 -2.50
N SER A 126 22.60 10.52 -1.20
CA SER A 126 23.94 10.11 -0.74
C SER A 126 24.10 8.61 -0.46
N LYS A 127 23.11 7.76 -0.74
CA LYS A 127 23.20 6.30 -0.47
C LYS A 127 23.69 5.44 -1.65
N GLU A 128 23.87 6.01 -2.83
CA GLU A 128 24.39 5.30 -4.01
C GLU A 128 25.87 5.64 -4.23
N GLY A 129 26.77 4.97 -3.51
CA GLY A 129 28.20 5.16 -3.74
C GLY A 129 29.13 4.58 -2.69
N ASN A 130 29.10 3.27 -2.46
CA ASN A 130 30.32 2.47 -2.25
C ASN A 130 30.00 0.96 -2.27
N LYS A 131 30.06 0.35 -3.45
CA LYS A 131 30.32 -1.10 -3.59
C LYS A 131 31.45 -1.24 -4.59
N ASN A 132 32.65 -0.79 -4.19
CA ASN A 132 33.84 -1.21 -4.91
C ASN A 132 34.12 -2.67 -4.57
N THR A 133 34.00 -3.47 -5.62
CA THR A 133 34.47 -4.82 -5.79
C THR A 133 35.93 -4.96 -5.37
N ASP A 134 36.23 -5.94 -4.51
CA ASP A 134 37.54 -6.57 -4.53
C ASP A 134 37.35 -8.06 -4.83
N LYS A 135 37.78 -8.43 -6.05
CA LYS A 135 37.93 -9.82 -6.50
C LYS A 135 39.40 -10.14 -6.34
N GLY A 136 39.72 -11.15 -5.54
CA GLY A 136 41.00 -11.84 -5.66
C GLY A 136 41.46 -12.53 -4.38
N ALA A 137 41.28 -13.85 -4.30
CA ALA A 137 42.39 -14.80 -4.12
C ALA A 137 41.81 -16.22 -3.96
N ASP A 138 42.14 -17.08 -4.91
CA ASP A 138 41.98 -18.52 -4.88
C ASP A 138 42.72 -19.14 -3.68
N VAL A 139 42.06 -20.07 -2.97
CA VAL A 139 42.73 -21.19 -2.29
C VAL A 139 41.84 -22.44 -2.43
N PRO A 140 42.27 -23.47 -3.17
CA PRO A 140 41.62 -24.77 -3.15
C PRO A 140 42.16 -25.57 -1.97
N CYS A 141 41.31 -25.98 -1.04
CA CYS A 141 41.68 -26.95 -0.01
C CYS A 141 40.98 -28.27 -0.32
N THR A 142 41.67 -29.11 -1.08
CA THR A 142 41.42 -30.55 -1.15
C THR A 142 41.91 -31.20 0.13
N ASP A 143 41.09 -32.03 0.76
CA ASP A 143 41.53 -33.15 1.59
C ASP A 143 40.38 -34.16 1.80
N PRO A 144 40.69 -35.43 2.09
CA PRO A 144 40.26 -36.53 1.23
C PRO A 144 39.56 -37.63 2.04
N ASP A 145 38.24 -37.59 2.15
CA ASP A 145 37.50 -38.66 2.84
C ASP A 145 36.05 -38.68 2.36
N TYR A 146 35.79 -39.25 1.18
CA TYR A 146 34.52 -39.95 0.91
C TYR A 146 34.55 -40.79 -0.37
N ALA A 147 35.64 -41.54 -0.59
CA ALA A 147 35.70 -42.59 -1.60
C ALA A 147 35.33 -43.94 -0.97
N ALA A 148 34.03 -44.15 -0.70
CA ALA A 148 33.50 -45.49 -0.43
C ALA A 148 31.99 -45.55 -0.69
N LYS A 149 31.61 -45.79 -1.96
CA LYS A 149 30.50 -46.65 -2.41
C LYS A 149 30.11 -46.29 -3.85
N GLN A 150 30.88 -46.83 -4.80
CA GLN A 150 30.43 -47.08 -6.17
C GLN A 150 30.78 -48.54 -6.48
N ALA A 151 29.76 -49.40 -6.52
CA ALA A 151 29.74 -50.66 -7.27
C ALA A 151 28.35 -51.32 -7.12
N ALA A 152 27.42 -50.90 -7.98
CA ALA A 152 26.49 -51.78 -8.71
C ALA A 152 25.69 -50.85 -9.66
N SER A 153 26.06 -50.74 -10.95
CA SER A 153 25.50 -51.52 -12.09
C SER A 153 23.96 -51.51 -12.13
N ASP A 154 23.25 -51.29 -13.23
CA ASP A 154 23.53 -51.10 -14.66
C ASP A 154 22.21 -50.63 -15.31
N GLU A 155 22.29 -49.98 -16.48
CA GLU A 155 21.25 -49.89 -17.55
C GLU A 155 19.94 -49.11 -17.23
N ALA A 156 19.34 -48.29 -18.09
CA ALA A 156 19.37 -48.21 -19.54
C ALA A 156 18.99 -46.81 -20.06
N THR A 157 19.56 -46.53 -21.22
CA THR A 157 19.39 -45.46 -22.19
C THR A 157 17.96 -45.29 -22.75
N SER A 158 17.67 -44.05 -23.18
CA SER A 158 16.88 -43.67 -24.38
C SER A 158 15.35 -43.62 -24.37
N ASN A 159 14.88 -42.41 -24.72
CA ASN A 159 13.95 -42.06 -25.79
C ASN A 159 12.50 -42.58 -25.74
N ASN A 160 11.53 -41.67 -25.82
CA ASN A 160 10.77 -41.54 -27.08
C ASN A 160 10.02 -40.20 -27.22
N THR A 161 10.17 -39.63 -28.41
CA THR A 161 9.38 -38.53 -28.99
C THR A 161 8.33 -39.17 -29.93
N HIS A 162 7.27 -38.42 -30.27
CA HIS A 162 6.22 -38.71 -31.29
C HIS A 162 5.06 -39.61 -30.80
N ASN A 163 3.78 -39.42 -31.15
CA ASN A 163 3.12 -38.81 -32.31
C ASN A 163 1.65 -38.47 -31.91
N ALA A 164 1.05 -37.36 -32.32
CA ALA A 164 0.33 -37.09 -33.58
C ALA A 164 -1.14 -37.60 -33.67
N GLN A 165 -2.02 -36.63 -33.95
CA GLN A 165 -3.19 -36.64 -34.86
C GLN A 165 -4.35 -37.62 -34.69
N ALA A 166 -5.57 -37.06 -34.66
CA ALA A 166 -6.71 -37.34 -35.56
C ALA A 166 -7.80 -36.28 -35.26
N GLU A 167 -8.20 -35.41 -36.20
CA GLU A 167 -9.28 -35.60 -37.20
C GLU A 167 -10.65 -35.89 -36.54
N GLY A 168 -11.79 -35.30 -36.89
CA GLY A 168 -12.27 -34.39 -37.93
C GLY A 168 -13.73 -34.03 -37.54
N ASP A 169 -14.25 -32.85 -37.84
CA ASP A 169 -14.86 -32.46 -39.13
C ASP A 169 -16.39 -32.74 -39.18
N LYS A 170 -17.13 -31.79 -39.80
CA LYS A 170 -18.56 -31.81 -40.22
C LYS A 170 -19.60 -31.45 -39.12
N GLN A 171 -20.66 -30.67 -39.36
CA GLN A 171 -21.38 -30.22 -40.57
C GLN A 171 -22.28 -29.02 -40.18
N GLN A 172 -22.33 -27.94 -40.96
CA GLN A 172 -23.49 -27.52 -41.77
C GLN A 172 -24.86 -27.50 -41.04
N MET A 173 -25.32 -26.28 -40.69
CA MET A 173 -26.55 -25.62 -41.17
C MET A 173 -26.56 -24.17 -40.67
#